data_AF-A0A7W8EZV5-F1
#
_entry.id   AF-A0A7W8EZV5-F1
#
_cell.length_a   1.000
_cell.length_b   1.000
_cell.length_c   1.000
_cell.angle_alpha   90.00
_cell.angle_beta   90.00
_cell.angle_gamma   90.00
#
_symmetry.space_group_name_H-M   'P 1'
#
loop_
_entity.id
_entity.type
_entity.pdbx_description
1 polymer ?
#
loop_
_entity_poly.entity_id
_entity_poly.type
_entity_poly.pdbx_seq_one_letter_code
_entity_poly.pdbx_strand_id
1 'polypeptide(L)'
;MKIAVKHHAPLTVVAANRLLAERCDYPLHLGVTEAGPGIRGAAKSAVAFTTLLSEGIGDTIRVSLSGPPLDQVQAGCHILSSLGLRPRKLEIVSCPGCGRLQVDLHTLAANVQAAFDGFPYPLRIAVMDCVVDGPGESREADLGVSCGNGKGQVFRGGEVV
;
A
#
# COMPACT_ATOMS: atom_id res chain seq x y z
N MET A 1 1.79 -28.80 8.53
CA MET A 1 0.96 -28.21 9.61
C MET A 1 1.29 -26.73 9.70
N LYS A 2 0.31 -25.84 9.96
CA LYS A 2 0.52 -24.38 10.13
C LYS A 2 -0.14 -23.92 11.42
N ILE A 3 0.40 -22.89 12.07
CA ILE A 3 -0.07 -22.41 13.38
C ILE A 3 -0.55 -20.97 13.27
N ALA A 4 -1.55 -20.60 14.07
CA ALA A 4 -2.02 -19.23 14.17
C ALA A 4 -2.30 -18.88 15.63
N VAL A 5 -1.73 -17.78 16.11
CA VAL A 5 -2.09 -17.16 17.39
C VAL A 5 -2.58 -15.76 17.10
N LYS A 6 -3.84 -15.49 17.43
CA LYS A 6 -4.55 -14.28 17.05
C LYS A 6 -5.11 -13.59 18.29
N HIS A 7 -5.16 -12.27 18.23
CA HIS A 7 -5.75 -11.41 19.23
C HIS A 7 -6.28 -10.15 18.55
N HIS A 8 -7.16 -9.40 19.21
CA HIS A 8 -7.69 -8.16 18.66
C HIS A 8 -6.71 -6.99 18.78
N ALA A 9 -5.83 -7.01 19.78
CA ALA A 9 -4.84 -5.96 20.02
C ALA A 9 -3.54 -6.22 19.21
N PRO A 10 -3.10 -5.28 18.35
CA PRO A 10 -1.95 -5.48 17.46
C PRO A 10 -0.65 -5.84 18.19
N LEU A 11 -0.31 -5.14 19.28
CA LEU A 11 0.94 -5.38 20.00
C LEU A 11 0.98 -6.74 20.69
N THR A 12 -0.18 -7.26 21.12
CA THR A 12 -0.30 -8.62 21.64
C THR A 12 -0.05 -9.65 20.53
N VAL A 13 -0.59 -9.43 19.33
CA VAL A 13 -0.32 -10.29 18.17
C VAL A 13 1.17 -10.31 17.85
N VAL A 14 1.83 -9.14 17.85
CA VAL A 14 3.28 -9.03 17.62
C VAL A 14 4.06 -9.83 18.67
N ALA A 15 3.83 -9.56 19.96
CA ALA A 15 4.54 -10.24 21.04
C ALA A 15 4.35 -11.76 21.01
N ALA A 16 3.11 -12.23 20.80
CA ALA A 16 2.81 -13.65 20.76
C ALA A 16 3.46 -14.36 19.55
N ASN A 17 3.46 -13.75 18.38
CA ASN A 17 4.04 -14.37 17.18
C ASN A 17 5.57 -14.33 17.18
N ARG A 18 6.21 -13.33 17.78
CA ARG A 18 7.67 -13.35 18.03
C ARG A 18 8.07 -14.52 18.92
N LEU A 19 7.39 -14.69 20.06
CA LEU A 19 7.61 -15.83 20.96
C LEU A 19 7.37 -17.18 20.27
N LEU A 20 6.40 -17.24 19.35
CA LEU A 20 6.11 -18.47 18.62
C LEU A 20 7.19 -18.77 17.57
N ALA A 21 7.66 -17.77 16.84
CA ALA A 21 8.74 -17.90 15.87
C ALA A 21 10.07 -18.34 16.51
N GLU A 22 10.35 -17.91 17.76
CA GLU A 22 11.52 -18.37 18.52
C GLU A 22 11.42 -19.83 18.99
N ARG A 23 10.21 -20.40 19.04
CA ARG A 23 9.95 -21.73 19.64
C ARG A 23 9.67 -22.82 18.63
N CYS A 24 9.34 -22.49 17.38
CA CYS A 24 9.10 -23.47 16.34
C CYS A 24 9.25 -22.90 14.93
N ASP A 25 9.59 -23.78 13.98
CA ASP A 25 9.76 -23.45 12.57
C ASP A 25 8.50 -23.75 11.73
N TYR A 26 7.33 -23.85 12.36
CA TYR A 26 6.08 -24.06 11.62
C TYR A 26 5.65 -22.78 10.90
N PRO A 27 5.09 -22.87 9.68
CA PRO A 27 4.53 -21.71 9.01
C PRO A 27 3.46 -21.01 9.85
N LEU A 28 3.58 -19.69 9.97
CA LEU A 28 2.73 -18.84 10.80
C LEU A 28 1.67 -18.14 9.95
N HIS A 29 0.41 -18.31 10.36
CA HIS A 29 -0.72 -17.58 9.80
C HIS A 29 -1.11 -16.39 10.67
N LEU A 30 -0.71 -15.20 10.24
CA LEU A 30 -0.96 -13.96 10.95
C LEU A 30 -2.39 -13.48 10.77
N GLY A 31 -2.97 -13.00 11.86
CA GLY A 31 -4.30 -12.39 11.85
C GLY A 31 -4.55 -11.55 13.09
N VAL A 32 -5.01 -10.31 12.89
CA VAL A 32 -5.66 -9.53 13.94
C VAL A 32 -7.16 -9.84 13.85
N THR A 33 -7.73 -10.41 14.92
CA THR A 33 -9.18 -10.67 14.99
C THR A 33 -9.93 -9.40 15.36
N GLU A 34 -11.22 -9.30 15.01
CA GLU A 34 -12.06 -8.16 15.41
C GLU A 34 -11.39 -6.81 15.10
N ALA A 35 -10.86 -6.67 13.87
CA ALA A 35 -10.09 -5.49 13.51
C ALA A 35 -10.99 -4.24 13.44
N GLY A 36 -12.26 -4.42 13.11
CA GLY A 36 -13.25 -3.38 12.92
C GLY A 36 -13.47 -3.04 11.44
N PRO A 37 -14.32 -2.04 11.16
CA PRO A 37 -14.71 -1.69 9.79
C PRO A 37 -13.67 -0.84 9.05
N GLY A 38 -13.64 -0.99 7.73
CA GLY A 38 -12.96 -0.09 6.78
C GLY A 38 -11.51 0.26 7.16
N ILE A 39 -11.18 1.55 7.03
CA ILE A 39 -9.83 2.07 7.27
C ILE A 39 -9.32 1.83 8.70
N ARG A 40 -10.21 1.84 9.70
CA ARG A 40 -9.81 1.59 11.10
C ARG A 40 -9.32 0.15 11.27
N GLY A 41 -10.05 -0.81 10.72
CA GLY A 41 -9.64 -2.22 10.75
C GLY A 41 -8.40 -2.51 9.90
N ALA A 42 -8.28 -1.85 8.74
CA ALA A 42 -7.12 -1.98 7.88
C ALA A 42 -5.85 -1.43 8.57
N ALA A 43 -5.94 -0.23 9.14
CA ALA A 43 -4.84 0.38 9.90
C ALA A 43 -4.44 -0.47 11.11
N LYS A 44 -5.42 -0.94 11.89
CA LYS A 44 -5.18 -1.80 13.05
C LYS A 44 -4.46 -3.10 12.67
N SER A 45 -4.85 -3.71 11.56
CA SER A 45 -4.21 -4.93 11.04
C SER A 45 -2.80 -4.64 10.52
N ALA A 46 -2.63 -3.53 9.79
CA ALA A 46 -1.35 -3.11 9.23
C ALA A 46 -0.29 -2.94 10.33
N VAL A 47 -0.63 -2.34 11.48
CA VAL A 47 0.31 -2.18 12.61
C VAL A 47 0.97 -3.50 13.03
N ALA A 48 0.19 -4.57 13.18
CA ALA A 48 0.76 -5.87 13.56
C ALA A 48 1.54 -6.51 12.41
N PHE A 49 0.99 -6.46 11.19
CA PHE A 49 1.55 -7.17 10.06
C PHE A 49 2.83 -6.52 9.54
N THR A 50 2.90 -5.19 9.41
CA THR A 50 4.13 -4.53 8.96
C THR A 50 5.29 -4.79 9.91
N THR A 51 5.03 -4.75 11.22
CA THR A 51 6.03 -5.08 12.25
C THR A 51 6.57 -6.49 12.07
N LEU A 52 5.69 -7.51 12.11
CA LEU A 52 6.11 -8.92 12.02
C LEU A 52 6.71 -9.28 10.66
N LEU A 53 6.09 -8.86 9.56
CA LEU A 53 6.55 -9.21 8.22
C LEU A 53 7.88 -8.52 7.88
N SER A 54 8.15 -7.31 8.39
CA SER A 54 9.45 -6.65 8.24
C SER A 54 10.59 -7.40 8.96
N GLU A 55 10.25 -8.19 9.98
CA GLU A 55 11.16 -9.07 10.72
C GLU A 55 11.28 -10.46 10.07
N GLY A 56 10.60 -10.70 8.94
CA GLY A 56 10.55 -12.01 8.30
C GLY A 56 9.62 -13.01 8.99
N ILE A 57 8.73 -12.56 9.89
CA ILE A 57 7.82 -13.42 10.64
C ILE A 57 6.44 -13.43 9.97
N GLY A 58 6.01 -14.58 9.47
CA GLY A 58 4.68 -14.80 8.90
C GLY A 58 4.69 -15.28 7.45
N ASP A 59 4.01 -16.39 7.19
CA ASP A 59 3.97 -17.05 5.87
C ASP A 59 2.67 -16.78 5.12
N THR A 60 1.61 -16.44 5.85
CA THR A 60 0.31 -16.08 5.28
C THR A 60 -0.43 -15.14 6.21
N ILE A 61 -1.16 -14.19 5.65
CA ILE A 61 -1.94 -13.21 6.41
C ILE A 61 -3.45 -13.36 6.14
N ARG A 62 -4.26 -12.94 7.09
CA ARG A 62 -5.68 -12.60 6.87
C ARG A 62 -6.03 -11.32 7.62
N VAL A 63 -6.42 -10.28 6.88
CA VAL A 63 -7.07 -9.09 7.44
C VAL A 63 -8.51 -9.45 7.81
N SER A 64 -8.96 -9.13 9.03
CA SER A 64 -10.31 -9.50 9.51
C SER A 64 -11.17 -8.25 9.72
N LEU A 65 -11.59 -7.63 8.62
CA LEU A 65 -12.45 -6.44 8.62
C LEU A 65 -13.92 -6.80 8.85
N SER A 66 -14.64 -5.87 9.49
CA SER A 66 -16.11 -5.89 9.54
C SER A 66 -16.66 -5.31 8.24
N GLY A 67 -16.68 -6.11 7.18
CA GLY A 67 -17.13 -5.70 5.84
C GLY A 67 -17.02 -6.83 4.81
N PRO A 68 -17.26 -6.54 3.52
CA PRO A 68 -17.16 -7.49 2.43
C PRO A 68 -15.82 -8.27 2.43
N PRO A 69 -15.81 -9.55 2.00
CA PRO A 69 -14.57 -10.31 1.88
C PRO A 69 -13.56 -9.69 0.92
N LEU A 70 -14.03 -8.97 -0.11
CA LEU A 70 -13.18 -8.31 -1.08
C LEU A 70 -12.28 -7.25 -0.43
N ASP A 71 -12.85 -6.41 0.45
CA ASP A 71 -12.12 -5.38 1.19
C ASP A 71 -11.00 -5.98 2.06
N GLN A 72 -11.24 -7.15 2.65
CA GLN A 72 -10.24 -7.90 3.43
C GLN A 72 -9.06 -8.34 2.55
N VAL A 73 -9.36 -8.84 1.35
CA VAL A 73 -8.35 -9.25 0.36
C VAL A 73 -7.58 -8.06 -0.17
N GLN A 74 -8.26 -6.96 -0.49
CA GLN A 74 -7.64 -5.72 -0.97
C GLN A 74 -6.70 -5.15 0.09
N ALA A 75 -7.16 -5.00 1.34
CA ALA A 75 -6.32 -4.52 2.43
C ALA A 75 -5.06 -5.39 2.63
N GLY A 76 -5.21 -6.72 2.58
CA GLY A 76 -4.06 -7.63 2.68
C GLY A 76 -3.09 -7.49 1.51
N CYS A 77 -3.60 -7.37 0.28
CA CYS A 77 -2.78 -7.12 -0.91
C CYS A 77 -2.01 -5.81 -0.79
N HIS A 78 -2.67 -4.73 -0.36
CA HIS A 78 -2.03 -3.42 -0.18
C HIS A 78 -0.92 -3.46 0.87
N ILE A 79 -1.15 -4.09 2.03
CA ILE A 79 -0.11 -4.25 3.08
C ILE A 79 1.12 -4.97 2.51
N LEU A 80 0.92 -6.11 1.83
CA LEU A 80 2.02 -6.89 1.27
C LEU A 80 2.76 -6.13 0.16
N SER A 81 2.03 -5.42 -0.71
CA SER A 81 2.65 -4.66 -1.81
C SER A 81 3.42 -3.44 -1.33
N SER A 82 2.96 -2.79 -0.25
CA SER A 82 3.68 -1.68 0.40
C SER A 82 4.98 -2.13 1.06
N LEU A 83 5.02 -3.36 1.59
CA LEU A 83 6.25 -3.98 2.12
C LEU A 83 7.17 -4.56 1.02
N GLY A 84 6.75 -4.53 -0.25
CA GLY A 84 7.49 -5.16 -1.35
C GLY A 84 7.46 -6.69 -1.37
N LEU A 85 6.64 -7.32 -0.51
CA LEU A 85 6.48 -8.78 -0.42
C LEU A 85 5.53 -9.36 -1.47
N ARG A 86 4.83 -8.49 -2.21
CA ARG A 86 3.97 -8.85 -3.32
C ARG A 86 4.16 -7.83 -4.45
N PRO A 87 4.20 -8.26 -5.73
CA PRO A 87 4.20 -7.33 -6.85
C PRO A 87 3.00 -6.37 -6.78
N ARG A 88 3.28 -5.09 -7.01
CA ARG A 88 2.26 -4.04 -7.10
C ARG A 88 1.47 -4.25 -8.40
N LYS A 89 0.15 -4.16 -8.37
CA LYS A 89 -0.66 -4.17 -9.61
C LYS A 89 -0.73 -2.78 -10.20
N LEU A 90 -1.22 -1.83 -9.42
CA LEU A 90 -1.19 -0.42 -9.72
C LEU A 90 -0.77 0.31 -8.45
N GLU A 91 0.19 1.20 -8.56
CA GLU A 91 0.58 2.10 -7.48
C GLU A 91 0.55 3.53 -8.01
N ILE A 92 -0.30 4.35 -7.42
CA ILE A 92 -0.32 5.79 -7.69
C ILE A 92 0.43 6.48 -6.58
N VAL A 93 1.54 7.12 -6.94
CA VAL A 93 2.28 8.00 -6.06
C VAL A 93 1.82 9.42 -6.39
N SER A 94 1.30 10.13 -5.40
CA SER A 94 0.82 11.49 -5.61
C SER A 94 1.25 12.39 -4.47
N CYS A 95 1.59 13.63 -4.80
CA CYS A 95 1.75 14.68 -3.80
C CYS A 95 0.44 14.82 -3.00
N PRO A 96 0.48 15.10 -1.68
CA PRO A 96 -0.73 15.39 -0.91
C PRO A 96 -1.40 16.72 -1.32
N GLY A 97 -0.70 17.54 -2.10
CA GLY A 97 -1.03 18.94 -2.37
C GLY A 97 -0.47 19.87 -1.29
N CYS A 98 -0.02 21.05 -1.69
CA CYS A 98 0.48 22.09 -0.77
C CYS A 98 0.11 23.50 -1.26
N GLY A 99 0.60 24.56 -0.61
CA GLY A 99 0.35 25.95 -1.05
C GLY A 99 0.89 26.31 -2.44
N ARG A 100 1.60 25.38 -3.10
CA ARG A 100 2.12 25.52 -4.47
C ARG A 100 1.23 24.88 -5.52
N LEU A 101 0.07 24.34 -5.13
CA LEU A 101 -0.86 23.64 -6.02
C LEU A 101 -1.24 24.53 -7.20
N GLN A 102 -0.99 24.06 -8.43
CA GLN A 102 -1.33 24.81 -9.64
C GLN A 102 -2.41 24.13 -10.48
N VAL A 103 -2.80 22.92 -10.11
CA VAL A 103 -3.82 22.10 -10.77
C VAL A 103 -4.66 21.41 -9.71
N ASP A 104 -5.89 21.04 -10.06
CA ASP A 104 -6.70 20.17 -9.20
C ASP A 104 -6.12 18.75 -9.18
N LEU A 105 -5.20 18.54 -8.25
CA LEU A 105 -4.46 17.29 -8.08
C LEU A 105 -5.38 16.14 -7.68
N HIS A 106 -6.41 16.40 -6.87
CA HIS A 106 -7.32 15.36 -6.41
C HIS A 106 -8.14 14.80 -7.57
N THR A 107 -8.69 15.69 -8.41
CA THR A 107 -9.40 15.27 -9.63
C THR A 107 -8.46 14.54 -10.59
N LEU A 108 -7.23 15.04 -10.78
CA LEU A 108 -6.25 14.39 -11.65
C LEU A 108 -5.90 12.97 -11.16
N ALA A 109 -5.58 12.81 -9.88
CA ALA A 109 -5.25 11.52 -9.29
C ALA A 109 -6.44 10.54 -9.34
N ALA A 110 -7.66 11.02 -9.10
CA ALA A 110 -8.88 10.21 -9.21
C ALA A 110 -9.12 9.74 -10.67
N ASN A 111 -8.90 10.62 -11.64
CA ASN A 111 -9.02 10.27 -13.06
C ASN A 111 -7.99 9.23 -13.49
N VAL A 112 -6.73 9.36 -13.01
CA VAL A 112 -5.69 8.34 -13.25
C VAL A 112 -6.08 7.02 -12.59
N GLN A 113 -6.54 7.04 -11.34
CA GLN A 113 -7.00 5.84 -10.65
C GLN A 113 -8.13 5.12 -11.39
N ALA A 114 -9.10 5.88 -11.91
CA ALA A 114 -10.22 5.32 -12.69
C ALA A 114 -9.76 4.78 -14.05
N ALA A 115 -8.85 5.47 -14.74
CA ALA A 115 -8.36 5.07 -16.05
C ALA A 115 -7.55 3.76 -16.03
N PHE A 116 -6.86 3.49 -14.92
CA PHE A 116 -6.04 2.30 -14.74
C PHE A 116 -6.67 1.26 -13.82
N ASP A 117 -7.95 1.41 -13.46
CA ASP A 117 -8.66 0.40 -12.69
C ASP A 117 -8.73 -0.92 -13.47
N GLY A 118 -8.40 -2.03 -12.81
CA GLY A 118 -8.32 -3.34 -13.43
C GLY A 118 -7.13 -3.57 -14.40
N PHE A 119 -6.17 -2.63 -14.49
CA PHE A 119 -5.00 -2.81 -15.36
C PHE A 119 -4.20 -4.07 -14.97
N PRO A 120 -3.89 -4.99 -15.92
CA PRO A 120 -3.41 -6.33 -15.60
C PRO A 120 -1.92 -6.42 -15.28
N TYR A 121 -1.13 -5.39 -15.64
CA TYR A 121 0.32 -5.38 -15.48
C TYR A 121 0.75 -4.48 -14.33
N PRO A 122 1.84 -4.82 -13.61
CA PRO A 122 2.41 -3.96 -12.58
C PRO A 122 2.79 -2.60 -13.18
N LEU A 123 2.25 -1.52 -12.60
CA LEU A 123 2.50 -0.17 -13.06
C LEU A 123 2.56 0.81 -11.88
N ARG A 124 3.61 1.62 -11.81
CA ARG A 124 3.71 2.78 -10.91
C ARG A 124 3.47 4.06 -11.71
N ILE A 125 2.51 4.87 -11.26
CA ILE A 125 2.18 6.16 -11.86
C ILE A 125 2.41 7.28 -10.85
N ALA A 126 3.25 8.25 -11.20
CA ALA A 126 3.44 9.47 -10.40
C ALA A 126 2.47 10.58 -10.88
N VAL A 127 1.75 11.21 -9.96
CA VAL A 127 0.86 12.36 -10.24
C VAL A 127 1.25 13.53 -9.35
N MET A 128 1.87 14.54 -9.94
CA MET A 128 2.55 15.63 -9.23
C MET A 128 2.02 17.00 -9.63
N ASP A 129 1.85 17.88 -8.66
CA ASP A 129 1.19 19.20 -8.78
C ASP A 129 2.15 20.37 -8.95
N CYS A 130 3.47 20.14 -8.84
CA CYS A 130 4.47 21.18 -8.99
C CYS A 130 5.75 20.68 -9.69
N VAL A 131 6.55 21.63 -10.14
CA VAL A 131 7.85 21.40 -10.80
C VAL A 131 9.00 21.12 -9.84
N VAL A 132 8.76 21.18 -8.52
CA VAL A 132 9.82 21.02 -7.51
C VAL A 132 10.12 19.54 -7.32
N ASP A 133 9.18 18.82 -6.73
CA ASP A 133 9.31 17.38 -6.48
C ASP A 133 8.85 16.57 -7.71
N GLY A 134 8.00 17.16 -8.55
CA GLY A 134 7.34 16.47 -9.65
C GLY A 134 8.26 15.77 -10.64
N PRO A 135 9.32 16.43 -11.16
CA PRO A 135 10.27 15.79 -12.07
C PRO A 135 11.15 14.72 -11.40
N GLY A 136 11.34 14.77 -10.08
CA GLY A 136 12.09 13.73 -9.35
C GLY A 136 11.25 12.48 -9.24
N GLU A 137 10.07 12.62 -8.61
CA GLU A 137 9.16 11.50 -8.37
C GLU A 137 8.63 10.86 -9.67
N SER A 138 8.43 11.67 -10.72
CA SER A 138 7.98 11.15 -12.03
C SER A 138 9.03 10.34 -12.78
N ARG A 139 10.32 10.49 -12.44
CA ARG A 139 11.39 9.68 -13.05
C ARG A 139 11.56 8.31 -12.40
N GLU A 140 11.13 8.17 -11.16
CA GLU A 140 11.15 6.90 -10.42
C GLU A 140 9.89 6.04 -10.66
N ALA A 141 8.96 6.57 -11.46
CA ALA A 141 7.75 5.89 -11.87
C ALA A 141 7.85 5.40 -13.32
N ASP A 142 7.06 4.37 -13.65
CA ASP A 142 6.98 3.86 -15.03
C ASP A 142 6.36 4.93 -15.95
N LEU A 143 5.34 5.62 -15.42
CA LEU A 143 4.70 6.78 -16.02
C LEU A 143 4.60 7.89 -14.97
N GLY A 144 4.76 9.14 -15.40
CA GLY A 144 4.61 10.28 -14.50
C GLY A 144 3.94 11.46 -15.19
N VAL A 145 3.21 12.25 -14.41
CA VAL A 145 2.75 13.57 -14.82
C VAL A 145 3.16 14.59 -13.78
N SER A 146 3.84 15.64 -14.22
CA SER A 146 4.15 16.81 -13.40
C SER A 146 3.51 18.04 -14.02
N CYS A 147 2.67 18.71 -13.23
CA CYS A 147 1.99 19.92 -13.64
C CYS A 147 2.62 21.13 -12.95
N GLY A 148 2.77 22.23 -13.69
CA GLY A 148 3.24 23.49 -13.12
C GLY A 148 3.58 24.55 -14.18
N ASN A 149 3.58 25.81 -13.75
CA ASN A 149 3.70 27.02 -14.54
C ASN A 149 2.80 27.04 -15.79
N GLY A 150 1.55 26.58 -15.64
CA GLY A 150 0.59 26.48 -16.75
C GLY A 150 0.94 25.43 -17.81
N LYS A 151 1.84 24.49 -17.50
CA LYS A 151 2.27 23.40 -18.37
C LYS A 151 2.13 22.06 -17.66
N GLY A 152 1.98 20.99 -18.44
CA GLY A 152 2.08 19.61 -17.97
C GLY A 152 3.20 18.90 -18.71
N GLN A 153 4.00 18.12 -17.99
CA GLN A 153 5.02 17.25 -18.56
C GLN A 153 4.65 15.80 -18.26
N VAL A 154 4.73 14.95 -19.28
CA VAL A 154 4.55 13.52 -19.15
C VAL A 154 5.92 12.86 -19.18
N PHE A 155 6.13 11.93 -18.26
CA PHE A 155 7.35 11.14 -18.13
C PHE A 155 7.04 9.69 -18.45
N ARG A 156 7.96 9.03 -19.16
CA ARG A 156 7.96 7.59 -19.39
C ARG A 156 9.36 7.05 -19.16
N GLY A 157 9.52 6.17 -18.19
CA GLY A 157 10.83 5.57 -17.86
C GLY A 157 11.93 6.59 -17.57
N GLY A 158 11.59 7.73 -16.97
CA GLY A 158 12.54 8.78 -16.64
C GLY A 158 12.71 9.90 -17.68
N GLU A 159 12.15 9.75 -18.87
CA GLU A 159 12.29 10.71 -19.97
C GLU A 159 11.00 11.48 -20.21
N VAL A 160 11.12 12.77 -20.57
CA VAL A 160 9.98 13.61 -20.94
C VAL A 160 9.55 13.28 -22.37
N VAL A 161 8.24 13.09 -22.57
CA VAL A 161 7.62 12.76 -23.87
C VAL A 161 6.79 13.94 -24.40
#